data_AF-A0A2D6JXT2-F1
#
_entry.id   AF-A0A2D6JXT2-F1
#
_cell.length_a   1.000
_cell.length_b   1.000
_cell.length_c   1.000
_cell.angle_alpha   90.00
_cell.angle_beta   90.00
_cell.angle_gamma   90.00
#
_symmetry.space_group_name_H-M   'P 1'
#
loop_
_entity.id
_entity.type
_entity.pdbx_description
1 polymer ?
#
loop_
_entity_poly.entity_id
_entity_poly.type
_entity_poly.pdbx_seq_one_letter_code
_entity_poly.pdbx_strand_id
1 'polypeptide(L)'
;MPPASESDGRHRRAETGRRRGGPERQAVSAEKLQTWLWLAQRISALVLAVAVAVHLINIIAAVQGGLTAAEIVARVGGNGAWAAFYGVFAAAAAVHAPIGVRTVLREMTPLPNFSVNALSALFGIGLLIMGLDAVGILYRAGGG
;
A
#
# COMPACT_ATOMS: atom_id res chain seq x y z
N MET A 1 65.23 -6.51 -49.23
CA MET A 1 64.00 -7.36 -49.16
C MET A 1 63.48 -7.32 -47.72
N PRO A 2 62.18 -7.05 -47.47
CA PRO A 2 61.54 -7.14 -46.14
C PRO A 2 61.11 -8.58 -45.81
N PRO A 3 60.81 -8.91 -44.53
CA PRO A 3 59.38 -8.99 -44.15
C PRO A 3 59.05 -8.43 -42.76
N ALA A 4 57.75 -8.16 -42.59
CA ALA A 4 57.07 -7.64 -41.41
C ALA A 4 56.83 -8.69 -40.32
N SER A 5 56.58 -8.27 -39.07
CA SER A 5 55.47 -8.78 -38.23
C SER A 5 55.38 -8.07 -36.89
N GLU A 6 54.19 -7.52 -36.63
CA GLU A 6 53.50 -7.27 -35.36
C GLU A 6 54.17 -7.70 -34.04
N SER A 7 54.11 -6.82 -33.02
CA SER A 7 53.12 -6.93 -31.93
C SER A 7 53.66 -6.28 -30.65
N ASP A 8 53.06 -5.16 -30.24
CA ASP A 8 52.86 -4.93 -28.80
C ASP A 8 51.64 -4.05 -28.53
N GLY A 9 50.47 -4.60 -28.85
CA GLY A 9 49.16 -4.03 -28.52
C GLY A 9 48.56 -4.67 -27.27
N ARG A 10 49.37 -5.12 -26.29
CA ARG A 10 48.89 -6.01 -25.21
C ARG A 10 48.86 -5.37 -23.83
N HIS A 11 48.42 -4.10 -23.71
CA HIS A 11 48.11 -3.52 -22.40
C HIS A 11 46.88 -2.59 -22.39
N ARG A 12 45.82 -2.93 -23.14
CA ARG A 12 44.50 -2.27 -23.01
C ARG A 12 43.33 -3.24 -23.19
N ARG A 13 43.27 -4.32 -22.41
CA ARG A 13 42.06 -5.15 -22.41
C ARG A 13 41.91 -6.03 -21.18
N ALA A 14 41.54 -5.43 -20.05
CA ALA A 14 40.88 -6.16 -18.97
C ALA A 14 40.30 -5.21 -17.91
N GLU A 15 39.30 -4.37 -18.21
CA GLU A 15 38.57 -3.70 -17.10
C GLU A 15 37.14 -3.20 -17.36
N THR A 16 36.53 -3.41 -18.53
CA THR A 16 35.20 -2.82 -18.83
C THR A 16 34.01 -3.79 -18.75
N GLY A 17 34.10 -4.86 -17.95
CA GLY A 17 33.10 -5.94 -17.97
C GLY A 17 32.13 -6.04 -16.79
N ARG A 18 32.40 -5.49 -15.59
CA ARG A 18 31.77 -6.04 -14.36
C ARG A 18 31.01 -5.10 -13.42
N ARG A 19 30.68 -3.86 -13.82
CA ARG A 19 29.93 -2.94 -12.93
C ARG A 19 28.75 -2.16 -13.56
N ARG A 20 28.28 -2.53 -14.76
CA ARG A 20 27.12 -1.84 -15.40
C ARG A 20 25.76 -2.49 -15.19
N GLY A 21 25.69 -3.79 -14.90
CA GLY A 21 24.40 -4.49 -14.72
C GLY A 21 23.68 -4.23 -13.40
N GLY A 22 24.36 -3.73 -12.35
CA GLY A 22 23.78 -3.49 -11.03
C GLY A 22 22.85 -2.25 -10.97
N PRO A 23 23.32 -1.07 -11.41
CA PRO A 23 22.52 0.16 -11.39
C PRO A 23 21.28 0.10 -12.29
N GLU A 24 21.43 -0.46 -13.50
CA GLU A 24 20.31 -0.61 -14.46
C GLU A 24 19.23 -1.54 -13.92
N ARG A 25 19.62 -2.67 -13.29
CA ARG A 25 18.67 -3.59 -12.65
C ARG A 25 17.93 -2.96 -11.47
N GLN A 26 18.61 -2.11 -10.69
CA GLN A 26 18.00 -1.38 -9.57
C GLN A 26 17.05 -0.27 -10.04
N ALA A 27 17.39 0.42 -11.13
CA ALA A 27 16.51 1.41 -11.75
C ALA A 27 15.22 0.75 -12.26
N VAL A 28 15.36 -0.36 -13.01
CA VAL A 28 14.21 -1.12 -13.53
C VAL A 28 13.34 -1.68 -12.40
N SER A 29 13.91 -2.13 -11.28
CA SER A 29 13.11 -2.62 -10.14
C SER A 29 12.38 -1.48 -9.42
N ALA A 30 13.00 -0.31 -9.28
CA ALA A 30 12.37 0.87 -8.69
C ALA A 30 11.19 1.37 -9.54
N GLU A 31 11.34 1.42 -10.87
CA GLU A 31 10.26 1.79 -11.80
C GLU A 31 9.08 0.81 -11.75
N LYS A 32 9.38 -0.50 -11.72
CA LYS A 32 8.35 -1.53 -11.53
C LYS A 32 7.60 -1.34 -10.22
N LEU A 33 8.31 -1.06 -9.11
CA LEU A 33 7.67 -0.81 -7.82
C LEU A 33 6.77 0.44 -7.86
N GLN A 34 7.21 1.54 -8.47
CA GLN A 34 6.36 2.73 -8.62
C GLN A 34 5.09 2.42 -9.42
N THR A 35 5.22 1.61 -10.48
CA THR A 35 4.07 1.17 -11.29
C THR A 35 3.08 0.35 -10.47
N TRP A 36 3.56 -0.60 -9.66
CA TRP A 36 2.71 -1.39 -8.77
C TRP A 36 2.03 -0.55 -7.69
N LEU A 37 2.72 0.39 -7.06
CA LEU A 37 2.12 1.28 -6.07
C LEU A 37 1.05 2.18 -6.69
N TRP A 38 1.28 2.70 -7.90
CA TRP A 38 0.29 3.46 -8.64
C TRP A 38 -0.95 2.62 -8.97
N LEU A 39 -0.76 1.37 -9.38
CA LEU A 39 -1.87 0.47 -9.69
C LEU A 39 -2.65 0.11 -8.42
N ALA A 40 -1.95 -0.23 -7.35
CA ALA A 40 -2.53 -0.51 -6.04
C ALA A 40 -3.36 0.67 -5.53
N GLN A 41 -2.85 1.90 -5.70
CA GLN A 41 -3.56 3.13 -5.33
C GLN A 41 -4.89 3.29 -6.09
N ARG A 42 -4.90 3.02 -7.41
CA ARG A 42 -6.10 3.16 -8.25
C ARG A 42 -7.14 2.08 -7.95
N ILE A 43 -6.71 0.83 -7.86
CA ILE A 43 -7.64 -0.28 -7.59
C ILE A 43 -8.24 -0.11 -6.19
N SER A 44 -7.42 0.19 -5.18
CA SER A 44 -7.92 0.45 -3.82
C SER A 44 -8.86 1.66 -3.78
N ALA A 45 -8.58 2.72 -4.54
CA ALA A 45 -9.49 3.88 -4.64
C ALA A 45 -10.86 3.50 -5.24
N LEU A 46 -10.90 2.66 -6.28
CA LEU A 46 -12.16 2.18 -6.88
C LEU A 46 -12.97 1.34 -5.88
N VAL A 47 -12.30 0.44 -5.16
CA VAL A 47 -12.93 -0.36 -4.09
C VAL A 47 -13.46 0.56 -2.99
N LEU A 48 -12.66 1.52 -2.53
CA LEU A 48 -13.05 2.47 -1.50
C LEU A 48 -14.20 3.38 -1.94
N ALA A 49 -14.24 3.84 -3.19
CA ALA A 49 -15.33 4.68 -3.67
C ALA A 49 -16.69 3.99 -3.49
N VAL A 50 -16.78 2.72 -3.86
CA VAL A 50 -18.00 1.92 -3.68
C VAL A 50 -18.23 1.62 -2.19
N ALA A 51 -17.21 1.16 -1.48
CA ALA A 51 -17.33 0.75 -0.09
C ALA A 51 -17.68 1.92 0.84
N VAL A 52 -17.12 3.11 0.61
CA VAL A 52 -17.46 4.35 1.33
C VAL A 52 -18.89 4.76 1.04
N ALA A 53 -19.37 4.68 -0.20
CA ALA A 53 -20.76 4.99 -0.51
C ALA A 53 -21.72 4.06 0.25
N VAL A 54 -21.50 2.74 0.20
CA VAL A 54 -22.29 1.75 0.96
C VAL A 54 -22.21 2.02 2.46
N HIS A 55 -21.01 2.25 3.00
CA HIS A 55 -20.81 2.53 4.41
C HIS A 55 -21.57 3.79 4.86
N LEU A 56 -21.44 4.90 4.12
CA LEU A 56 -22.12 6.15 4.45
C LEU A 56 -23.64 6.02 4.39
N ILE A 57 -24.18 5.33 3.38
CA ILE A 57 -25.62 5.06 3.29
C ILE A 57 -26.10 4.33 4.55
N ASN A 58 -25.37 3.29 4.99
CA ASN A 58 -25.73 2.55 6.19
C ASN A 58 -25.63 3.40 7.45
N ILE A 59 -24.58 4.21 7.60
CA ILE A 59 -24.45 5.10 8.75
C ILE A 59 -25.61 6.08 8.78
N ILE A 60 -25.91 6.77 7.68
CA ILE A 60 -27.02 7.74 7.59
C ILE A 60 -28.36 7.08 7.94
N ALA A 61 -28.62 5.87 7.45
CA ALA A 61 -29.83 5.12 7.81
C ALA A 61 -29.84 4.72 9.29
N ALA A 62 -28.71 4.30 9.85
CA ALA A 62 -28.60 3.84 11.22
C ALA A 62 -28.72 4.97 12.26
N VAL A 63 -28.22 6.18 11.98
CA VAL A 63 -28.26 7.29 12.95
C VAL A 63 -29.71 7.65 13.34
N GLN A 64 -30.68 7.38 12.47
CA GLN A 64 -32.11 7.61 12.74
C GLN A 64 -32.68 6.69 13.83
N GLY A 65 -32.03 5.55 14.10
CA GLY A 65 -32.47 4.52 15.04
C GLY A 65 -31.55 4.29 16.24
N GLY A 66 -30.65 5.24 16.57
CA GLY A 66 -29.72 5.15 17.70
C GLY A 66 -28.35 4.54 17.35
N LEU A 67 -27.32 4.98 18.10
CA LEU A 67 -25.90 4.63 17.90
C LEU A 67 -25.25 4.01 19.14
N THR A 68 -26.02 3.42 20.05
CA THR A 68 -25.46 2.71 21.19
C THR A 68 -24.65 1.49 20.73
N ALA A 69 -23.68 1.07 21.53
CA ALA A 69 -22.87 -0.12 21.23
C ALA A 69 -23.75 -1.36 21.02
N ALA A 70 -24.80 -1.53 21.82
CA ALA A 70 -25.75 -2.62 21.70
C ALA A 70 -26.50 -2.59 20.36
N GLU A 71 -26.97 -1.42 19.92
CA GLU A 71 -27.66 -1.26 18.64
C GLU A 71 -26.73 -1.50 17.43
N ILE A 72 -25.47 -1.07 17.53
CA ILE A 72 -24.46 -1.36 16.51
C ILE A 72 -24.21 -2.87 16.44
N VAL A 73 -23.96 -3.53 17.58
CA VAL A 73 -23.72 -4.98 17.61
C VAL A 73 -24.93 -5.76 17.11
N ALA A 74 -26.15 -5.36 17.45
CA ALA A 74 -27.37 -6.00 16.97
C ALA A 74 -27.54 -5.95 15.44
N ARG A 75 -26.99 -4.92 14.78
CA ARG A 75 -27.09 -4.74 13.32
C ARG A 75 -25.95 -5.41 12.55
N VAL A 76 -24.75 -5.41 13.13
CA VAL A 76 -23.52 -5.78 12.40
C VAL A 76 -22.82 -7.02 12.97
N GLY A 77 -23.01 -7.32 14.26
CA GLY A 77 -22.37 -8.45 14.93
C GLY A 77 -22.90 -9.80 14.47
N GLY A 78 -22.06 -10.84 14.56
CA GLY A 78 -22.39 -12.21 14.14
C GLY A 78 -22.60 -12.40 12.62
N ASN A 79 -22.62 -11.32 11.83
CA ASN A 79 -22.91 -11.38 10.41
C ASN A 79 -21.63 -11.47 9.57
N GLY A 80 -21.38 -12.64 8.96
CA GLY A 80 -20.21 -12.88 8.14
C GLY A 80 -20.11 -12.00 6.88
N ALA A 81 -21.25 -11.58 6.31
CA ALA A 81 -21.24 -10.68 5.15
C ALA A 81 -20.76 -9.28 5.53
N TRP A 82 -21.20 -8.75 6.67
CA TRP A 82 -20.69 -7.47 7.19
C TRP A 82 -19.22 -7.56 7.58
N ALA A 83 -18.80 -8.65 8.22
CA ALA A 83 -17.40 -8.87 8.56
C ALA A 83 -16.50 -8.89 7.31
N ALA A 84 -16.92 -9.61 6.25
CA ALA A 84 -16.20 -9.62 4.98
C ALA A 84 -16.15 -8.25 4.31
N PHE A 85 -17.29 -7.54 4.26
CA PHE A 85 -17.37 -6.19 3.69
C PHE A 85 -16.41 -5.22 4.39
N TYR A 86 -16.47 -5.15 5.73
CA TYR A 86 -15.61 -4.25 6.49
C TYR A 86 -14.14 -4.69 6.51
N GLY A 87 -13.86 -5.99 6.39
CA GLY A 87 -12.50 -6.50 6.19
C GLY A 87 -11.88 -6.02 4.87
N VAL A 88 -12.64 -6.11 3.77
CA VAL A 88 -12.22 -5.57 2.47
C VAL A 88 -12.08 -4.05 2.52
N PHE A 89 -13.02 -3.35 3.15
CA PHE A 89 -12.95 -1.90 3.37
C PHE A 89 -11.63 -1.52 4.08
N ALA A 90 -11.35 -2.16 5.22
CA ALA A 90 -10.17 -1.87 6.03
C ALA A 90 -8.88 -2.16 5.27
N ALA A 91 -8.81 -3.28 4.55
CA ALA A 91 -7.66 -3.63 3.73
C ALA A 91 -7.43 -2.62 2.60
N ALA A 92 -8.49 -2.22 1.89
CA ALA A 92 -8.40 -1.22 0.84
C ALA A 92 -7.97 0.15 1.39
N ALA A 93 -8.50 0.57 2.54
CA ALA A 93 -8.09 1.79 3.23
C ALA A 93 -6.62 1.74 3.66
N ALA A 94 -6.17 0.62 4.21
CA ALA A 94 -4.80 0.40 4.65
C ALA A 94 -3.79 0.37 3.49
N VAL A 95 -4.23 0.10 2.25
CA VAL A 95 -3.39 0.23 1.05
C VAL A 95 -3.43 1.65 0.50
N HIS A 96 -4.61 2.23 0.35
CA HIS A 96 -4.81 3.52 -0.31
C HIS A 96 -4.20 4.68 0.49
N ALA A 97 -4.54 4.73 1.78
CA ALA A 97 -4.22 5.86 2.64
C ALA A 97 -2.70 6.08 2.83
N PRO A 98 -1.86 5.07 3.12
CA PRO A 98 -0.42 5.32 3.28
C PRO A 98 0.27 5.74 1.98
N ILE A 99 -0.20 5.26 0.81
CA ILE A 99 0.35 5.71 -0.48
C ILE A 99 0.02 7.19 -0.71
N GLY A 100 -1.20 7.62 -0.36
CA GLY A 100 -1.61 9.03 -0.45
C GLY A 100 -0.87 9.92 0.55
N VAL A 101 -0.79 9.49 1.82
CA VAL A 101 -0.06 10.19 2.88
C VAL A 101 1.41 10.37 2.52
N ARG A 102 2.04 9.36 1.90
CA ARG A 102 3.42 9.47 1.42
C ARG A 102 3.61 10.63 0.44
N THR A 103 2.66 10.83 -0.49
CA THR A 103 2.68 11.94 -1.45
C THR A 103 2.54 13.27 -0.72
N VAL A 104 1.53 13.40 0.14
CA VAL A 104 1.28 14.61 0.93
C VAL A 104 2.48 14.99 1.79
N LEU A 105 3.08 14.03 2.51
CA LEU A 105 4.25 14.28 3.36
C LEU A 105 5.46 14.75 2.55
N ARG A 106 5.68 14.20 1.35
CA ARG A 106 6.77 14.63 0.45
C ARG A 106 6.60 16.05 -0.06
N GLU A 107 5.35 16.48 -0.25
CA GLU A 107 5.03 17.80 -0.79
C GLU A 107 4.97 18.87 0.29
N MET A 108 4.46 18.53 1.48
CA MET A 108 4.14 19.51 2.51
C MET A 108 5.19 19.60 3.64
N THR A 109 6.20 18.73 3.67
CA THR A 109 7.18 18.70 4.76
C THR A 109 8.62 18.56 4.25
N PRO A 110 9.63 19.05 5.00
CA PRO A 110 11.04 18.88 4.65
C PRO A 110 11.62 17.52 5.12
N LEU A 111 10.77 16.52 5.39
CA LEU A 111 11.21 15.25 5.97
C LEU A 111 12.09 14.45 5.00
N PRO A 112 13.13 13.75 5.49
CA PRO A 112 13.93 12.88 4.64
C PRO A 112 13.10 11.69 4.12
N ASN A 113 13.50 11.16 2.96
CA ASN A 113 12.82 10.05 2.28
C ASN A 113 12.52 8.85 3.19
N PHE A 114 13.47 8.53 4.07
CA PHE A 114 13.33 7.44 5.03
C PHE A 114 12.16 7.67 5.99
N SER A 115 12.09 8.83 6.65
CA SER A 115 11.02 9.17 7.59
C SER A 115 9.65 9.20 6.93
N VAL A 116 9.54 9.73 5.72
CA VAL A 116 8.28 9.73 4.96
C VAL A 116 7.80 8.30 4.68
N ASN A 117 8.71 7.44 4.21
CA ASN A 117 8.36 6.05 3.93
C ASN A 117 8.00 5.28 5.22
N ALA A 118 8.74 5.50 6.31
CA ALA A 118 8.48 4.86 7.60
C ALA A 118 7.14 5.30 8.20
N LEU A 119 6.86 6.61 8.24
CA LEU A 119 5.61 7.13 8.78
C LEU A 119 4.40 6.65 7.97
N SER A 120 4.52 6.65 6.64
CA SER A 120 3.47 6.13 5.76
C SER A 120 3.24 4.64 5.98
N ALA A 121 4.30 3.83 6.08
CA ALA A 121 4.18 2.40 6.35
C ALA A 121 3.55 2.11 7.71
N LEU A 122 3.99 2.81 8.77
CA LEU A 122 3.42 2.68 10.11
C LEU A 122 1.94 3.05 10.13
N PHE A 123 1.56 4.10 9.43
CA PHE A 123 0.16 4.50 9.30
C PHE A 123 -0.68 3.41 8.63
N GLY A 124 -0.21 2.85 7.51
CA GLY A 124 -0.89 1.74 6.82
C GLY A 124 -1.01 0.48 7.69
N ILE A 125 0.07 0.09 8.37
CA ILE A 125 0.08 -1.06 9.28
C ILE A 125 -0.88 -0.85 10.45
N GLY A 126 -0.88 0.34 11.05
CA GLY A 126 -1.78 0.70 12.13
C GLY A 126 -3.24 0.60 11.70
N LEU A 127 -3.59 1.16 10.54
CA LEU A 127 -4.94 1.03 9.97
C LEU A 127 -5.34 -0.42 9.74
N LEU A 128 -4.43 -1.26 9.22
CA LEU A 128 -4.72 -2.66 8.96
C LEU A 128 -4.99 -3.43 10.25
N ILE A 129 -4.12 -3.30 11.25
CA ILE A 129 -4.24 -4.00 12.53
C ILE A 129 -5.51 -3.56 13.24
N MET A 130 -5.70 -2.25 13.43
CA MET A 130 -6.86 -1.73 14.14
C MET A 130 -8.17 -2.03 13.40
N GLY A 131 -8.17 -1.94 12.07
CA GLY A 131 -9.35 -2.23 11.26
C GLY A 131 -9.78 -3.69 11.32
N LEU A 132 -8.82 -4.62 11.18
CA LEU A 132 -9.12 -6.05 11.27
C LEU A 132 -9.49 -6.48 12.70
N ASP A 133 -8.86 -5.89 13.72
CA ASP A 133 -9.23 -6.15 15.12
C ASP A 133 -10.65 -5.69 15.41
N ALA A 134 -11.03 -4.48 14.98
CA ALA A 134 -12.40 -3.98 15.11
C ALA A 134 -13.44 -4.88 14.42
N VAL A 135 -13.15 -5.37 13.20
CA VAL A 135 -14.00 -6.34 12.50
C VAL A 135 -14.15 -7.63 13.30
N GLY A 136 -13.04 -8.16 13.82
CA GLY A 136 -13.04 -9.38 14.62
C GLY A 136 -13.84 -9.22 15.92
N ILE A 137 -13.66 -8.10 16.63
CA ILE A 137 -14.38 -7.77 17.87
C ILE A 137 -15.88 -7.67 17.59
N LEU A 138 -16.30 -6.90 16.59
CA LEU A 138 -17.71 -6.72 16.23
C LEU A 138 -18.36 -8.03 15.80
N TYR A 139 -17.68 -8.83 14.97
CA TYR A 139 -18.20 -10.13 14.53
C TYR A 139 -18.47 -11.05 15.72
N ARG A 140 -17.53 -11.16 16.67
CA ARG A 140 -17.70 -11.99 17.87
C ARG A 140 -18.76 -11.45 18.83
N ALA A 141 -18.89 -10.13 18.94
CA ALA A 141 -19.83 -9.50 19.87
C ALA A 141 -21.31 -9.83 19.59
N GLY A 142 -21.66 -10.16 18.34
CA GLY A 142 -23.03 -10.59 17.99
C GLY A 142 -23.21 -12.10 17.80
N GLY A 143 -22.16 -12.90 17.99
CA GLY A 143 -22.21 -14.37 17.89
C GLY A 143 -22.16 -15.09 19.24
N GLY A 144 -22.19 -14.34 20.35
CA GLY A 144 -22.22 -14.85 21.72
C GLY A 144 -23.62 -14.85 22.32
#